data_AF-A0A8E1WLB1-F1
#
_entry.id   AF-A0A8E1WLB1-F1
#
_cell.length_a   1.000
_cell.length_b   1.000
_cell.length_c   1.000
_cell.angle_alpha   90.00
_cell.angle_beta   90.00
_cell.angle_gamma   90.00
#
_symmetry.space_group_name_H-M   'P 1'
#
loop_
_entity.id
_entity.type
_entity.pdbx_description
1 polymer ?
#
loop_
_entity_poly.entity_id
_entity_poly.type
_entity_poly.pdbx_seq_one_letter_code
_entity_poly.pdbx_strand_id
1 'polypeptide(L)'
;MVTIDEEIEALRMELAEETDPLENDVKKKERRQAFNVERGKLIANALDRASTAIIALGIFTPALNAYYGSVVDTSMTPVGQVFGVFACFAVAYLLHLLGQESLEKGYSI
;
A
#
# COMPACT_ATOMS: atom_id res chain seq x y z
N MET A 1 38.41 29.88 -41.11
CA MET A 1 37.64 28.90 -41.88
C MET A 1 37.37 27.77 -40.90
N VAL A 2 36.21 27.80 -40.25
CA VAL A 2 35.81 26.77 -39.27
C VAL A 2 35.75 25.44 -40.00
N THR A 3 36.43 24.42 -39.47
CA THR A 3 36.46 23.09 -40.09
C THR A 3 35.18 22.33 -39.75
N ILE A 4 34.70 21.50 -40.67
CA ILE A 4 33.47 20.71 -40.49
C ILE A 4 33.51 19.89 -39.19
N ASP A 5 34.69 19.45 -38.75
CA ASP A 5 34.88 18.75 -37.48
C ASP A 5 34.55 19.62 -36.24
N GLU A 6 34.78 20.94 -36.28
CA GLU A 6 34.41 21.85 -35.18
C GLU A 6 32.89 22.03 -35.09
N GLU A 7 32.18 22.10 -36.21
CA GLU A 7 30.71 22.17 -36.22
C GLU A 7 30.08 20.87 -35.70
N ILE A 8 30.65 19.71 -36.07
CA ILE A 8 30.19 18.41 -35.58
C ILE A 8 30.39 18.29 -34.06
N GLU A 9 31.52 18.75 -33.53
CA GLU A 9 31.80 18.65 -32.10
C GLU A 9 30.94 19.63 -31.28
N ALA A 10 30.66 20.83 -31.81
CA ALA A 10 29.74 21.79 -31.21
C ALA A 10 28.31 21.22 -31.10
N LEU A 11 27.81 20.60 -32.18
CA LEU A 11 26.50 19.94 -32.20
C LEU A 11 26.40 18.77 -31.21
N ARG A 12 27.49 18.01 -31.05
CA ARG A 12 27.56 16.92 -30.06
C ARG A 12 27.51 17.45 -28.64
N MET A 13 28.19 18.56 -28.37
CA MET A 13 28.23 19.18 -27.06
C MET A 13 26.88 19.79 -26.67
N GLU A 14 26.18 20.42 -27.62
CA GLU A 14 24.83 20.96 -27.45
C GLU A 14 23.80 19.84 -27.21
N LEU A 15 23.89 18.72 -27.95
CA LEU A 15 23.04 17.55 -27.73
C LEU A 15 23.32 16.87 -26.37
N ALA A 16 24.58 16.85 -25.93
CA ALA A 16 24.95 16.32 -24.60
C ALA A 16 24.41 17.20 -23.47
N GLU A 17 24.42 18.53 -23.64
CA GLU A 17 23.88 19.49 -22.68
C GLU A 17 22.34 19.39 -22.56
N GLU A 18 21.64 19.09 -23.65
CA GLU A 18 20.18 18.91 -23.64
C GLU A 18 19.74 17.54 -23.09
N THR A 19 20.55 16.49 -23.28
CA THR A 19 20.21 15.12 -22.87
C THR A 19 20.48 14.83 -21.39
N ASP A 20 21.50 15.45 -20.79
CA ASP A 20 21.86 15.28 -19.37
C ASP A 20 20.74 15.67 -18.36
N PRO A 21 20.03 16.82 -18.51
CA PRO A 21 18.92 17.15 -17.61
C PRO A 21 17.72 16.21 -17.80
N LEU A 22 17.47 15.73 -19.02
CA LEU A 22 16.38 14.81 -19.32
C LEU A 22 16.61 13.45 -18.67
N GLU A 23 17.83 12.91 -18.73
CA GLU A 23 18.17 11.64 -18.08
C GLU A 23 18.00 11.73 -16.55
N ASN A 24 18.39 12.85 -15.95
CA ASN A 24 18.24 13.10 -14.53
C ASN A 24 16.77 13.18 -14.09
N ASP A 25 15.91 13.82 -14.89
CA ASP A 25 14.48 13.89 -14.61
C ASP A 25 13.77 12.54 -14.78
N VAL A 26 14.17 11.72 -15.75
CA VAL A 26 13.67 10.36 -15.91
C VAL A 26 14.07 9.50 -14.71
N LYS A 27 15.36 9.48 -14.33
CA LYS A 27 15.83 8.75 -13.14
C LYS A 27 15.11 9.20 -11.86
N LYS A 28 14.83 10.49 -11.73
CA LYS A 28 14.09 11.04 -10.59
C LYS A 28 12.63 10.56 -10.58
N LYS A 29 11.97 10.50 -11.73
CA LYS A 29 10.61 9.96 -11.86
C LYS A 29 10.57 8.46 -11.56
N GLU A 30 11.51 7.69 -12.09
CA GLU A 30 11.64 6.26 -11.82
C GLU A 30 11.85 5.98 -10.33
N ARG A 31 12.74 6.73 -9.66
CA ARG A 31 12.93 6.60 -8.20
C ARG A 31 11.66 6.90 -7.41
N ARG A 32 10.90 7.92 -7.83
CA ARG A 32 9.61 8.26 -7.19
C ARG A 32 8.56 7.17 -7.43
N GLN A 33 8.49 6.62 -8.64
CA GLN A 33 7.59 5.51 -8.94
C GLN A 33 7.96 4.25 -8.15
N ALA A 34 9.25 3.89 -8.10
CA ALA A 34 9.74 2.76 -7.32
C ALA A 34 9.39 2.90 -5.84
N PHE A 35 9.61 4.09 -5.26
CA PHE A 35 9.25 4.38 -3.87
C PHE A 35 7.74 4.26 -3.61
N ASN A 36 6.90 4.76 -4.51
CA ASN A 36 5.44 4.68 -4.38
C ASN A 36 4.93 3.24 -4.48
N VAL A 37 5.51 2.43 -5.38
CA VAL A 37 5.18 1.00 -5.51
C VAL A 37 5.57 0.23 -4.26
N GLU A 38 6.76 0.47 -3.72
CA GLU A 38 7.19 -0.17 -2.46
C GLU A 38 6.29 0.21 -1.29
N ARG A 39 5.94 1.50 -1.19
CA ARG A 39 5.01 1.98 -0.16
C ARG A 39 3.64 1.33 -0.29
N GLY A 40 3.11 1.21 -1.51
CA GLY A 40 1.85 0.50 -1.79
C GLY A 40 1.88 -0.96 -1.36
N LYS A 41 2.98 -1.67 -1.66
CA LYS A 41 3.18 -3.06 -1.22
C LYS A 41 3.21 -3.20 0.31
N LEU A 42 3.89 -2.28 1.01
CA LEU A 42 3.95 -2.29 2.47
C LEU A 42 2.58 -2.03 3.10
N ILE A 43 1.83 -1.06 2.57
CA ILE A 43 0.47 -0.74 3.02
C ILE A 43 -0.45 -1.94 2.82
N ALA A 44 -0.44 -2.54 1.63
CA ALA A 44 -1.26 -3.70 1.33
C ALA A 44 -0.95 -4.88 2.26
N ASN A 45 0.33 -5.18 2.49
CA ASN A 45 0.75 -6.24 3.40
C ASN A 45 0.36 -5.93 4.86
N ALA A 46 0.38 -4.67 5.29
CA ALA A 46 -0.08 -4.27 6.61
C ALA A 46 -1.61 -4.44 6.75
N LEU A 47 -2.39 -4.07 5.73
CA LEU A 47 -3.84 -4.21 5.69
C LEU A 47 -4.28 -5.69 5.69
N ASP A 48 -3.57 -6.55 4.97
CA ASP A 48 -3.85 -7.98 4.95
C ASP A 48 -3.59 -8.67 6.31
N ARG A 49 -2.51 -8.26 7.00
CA ARG A 49 -2.25 -8.71 8.37
C ARG A 49 -3.28 -8.18 9.36
N ALA A 50 -3.71 -6.92 9.20
CA ALA A 50 -4.73 -6.32 10.04
C ALA A 50 -6.11 -6.99 9.84
N SER A 51 -6.51 -7.27 8.60
CA SER A 51 -7.77 -7.97 8.30
C SER A 51 -7.77 -9.38 8.92
N THR A 52 -6.67 -10.11 8.77
CA THR A 52 -6.50 -11.45 9.36
C THR A 52 -6.57 -11.39 10.89
N ALA A 53 -5.91 -10.42 11.51
CA ALA A 53 -5.95 -10.24 12.98
C ALA A 53 -7.36 -9.89 13.48
N ILE A 54 -8.11 -9.06 12.76
CA ILE A 54 -9.48 -8.69 13.12
C ILE A 54 -10.42 -9.89 13.02
N ILE A 55 -10.30 -10.71 11.97
CA ILE A 55 -11.08 -11.94 11.83
C ILE A 55 -10.69 -12.93 12.93
N ALA A 56 -9.39 -13.10 13.19
CA ALA A 56 -8.91 -13.98 14.25
C ALA A 56 -9.45 -13.56 15.62
N LEU A 57 -9.33 -12.29 16.01
CA LEU A 57 -9.89 -11.78 17.27
C LEU A 57 -11.41 -11.92 17.30
N GLY A 58 -12.09 -11.57 16.21
CA GLY A 58 -13.54 -11.68 16.09
C GLY A 58 -14.09 -13.10 16.27
N ILE A 59 -13.31 -14.13 15.95
CA ILE A 59 -13.70 -15.55 16.10
C ILE A 59 -13.16 -16.15 17.40
N PHE A 60 -11.87 -15.95 17.71
CA PHE A 60 -11.24 -16.54 18.89
C PHE A 60 -11.79 -15.95 20.18
N THR A 61 -12.09 -14.65 20.25
CA THR A 61 -12.65 -14.03 21.45
C THR A 61 -14.00 -14.66 21.86
N PRO A 62 -15.01 -14.79 20.98
CA PRO A 62 -16.24 -15.49 21.36
C PRO A 62 -16.05 -16.99 21.57
N ALA A 63 -15.16 -17.65 20.81
CA ALA A 63 -14.89 -19.08 20.99
C ALA A 63 -14.27 -19.38 22.36
N LEU A 64 -13.31 -18.56 22.82
CA LEU A 64 -12.72 -18.66 24.15
C LEU A 64 -13.75 -18.37 25.25
N ASN A 65 -14.64 -17.41 25.04
CA ASN A 65 -15.71 -17.11 25.99
C ASN A 65 -16.70 -18.29 26.13
N ALA A 66 -17.03 -18.96 25.02
CA ALA A 66 -17.87 -20.15 25.02
C ALA A 66 -17.17 -21.36 25.67
N TYR A 67 -15.88 -21.55 25.42
CA TYR A 67 -15.11 -22.69 25.94
C TYR A 67 -14.81 -22.57 27.44
N TYR A 68 -14.43 -21.38 27.90
CA TYR A 68 -14.02 -21.20 29.29
C TYR A 68 -15.15 -20.73 30.21
N GLY A 69 -16.33 -20.39 29.69
CA GLY A 69 -17.49 -19.98 30.49
C GLY A 69 -17.19 -18.76 31.38
N SER A 70 -17.47 -17.55 30.89
CA SER A 70 -17.50 -16.30 31.67
C SER A 70 -16.19 -15.80 32.30
N VAL A 71 -15.01 -16.30 31.90
CA VAL A 71 -13.73 -15.76 32.42
C VAL A 71 -13.51 -14.30 32.02
N VAL A 72 -14.15 -13.87 30.94
CA VAL A 72 -14.24 -12.47 30.56
C VAL A 72 -15.68 -12.08 30.83
N ASP A 73 -15.88 -11.24 31.85
CA ASP A 73 -17.17 -10.65 32.21
C ASP A 73 -17.62 -9.70 31.08
N THR A 74 -17.97 -10.32 29.97
CA THR A 74 -18.54 -9.68 28.81
C THR A 74 -20.02 -9.64 29.11
N SER A 75 -20.48 -8.53 29.66
CA SER A 75 -21.89 -8.14 29.80
C SER A 75 -22.62 -8.00 28.45
N MET A 76 -22.13 -8.72 27.44
CA MET A 76 -22.51 -8.67 26.05
C MET A 76 -23.43 -9.86 25.82
N THR A 77 -24.71 -9.56 25.58
CA THR A 77 -25.73 -10.56 25.32
C THR A 77 -25.33 -11.45 24.13
N PRO A 78 -25.87 -12.67 24.00
CA PRO A 78 -25.59 -13.54 22.85
C PRO A 78 -25.83 -12.86 21.50
N VAL A 79 -26.83 -11.96 21.43
CA VAL A 79 -27.11 -11.12 20.26
C VAL A 79 -25.97 -10.14 19.99
N GLY A 80 -25.42 -9.52 21.04
CA GLY A 80 -24.26 -8.65 20.94
C GLY A 80 -23.02 -9.38 20.42
N GLN A 81 -22.80 -10.64 20.83
CA GLN A 81 -21.68 -11.44 20.32
C GLN A 81 -21.78 -11.71 18.83
N VAL A 82 -22.97 -12.10 18.34
CA VAL A 82 -23.21 -12.32 16.90
C VAL A 82 -22.97 -11.01 16.12
N PHE A 83 -23.49 -9.89 16.61
CA PHE A 83 -23.22 -8.57 16.00
C PHE A 83 -21.73 -8.23 15.97
N GLY A 84 -20.98 -8.53 17.04
CA GLY A 84 -19.54 -8.31 17.11
C GLY A 84 -18.77 -9.10 16.06
N VAL A 85 -19.16 -10.35 15.81
CA VAL A 85 -18.59 -11.20 14.75
C VAL A 85 -18.87 -10.57 13.37
N PHE A 86 -20.12 -10.22 13.07
CA PHE A 86 -20.48 -9.57 11.80
C PHE A 86 -19.77 -8.23 11.60
N ALA A 87 -19.63 -7.42 12.66
CA ALA A 87 -18.89 -6.17 12.63
C ALA A 87 -17.39 -6.41 12.34
N CYS A 88 -16.78 -7.43 12.92
CA CYS A 88 -15.39 -7.80 12.59
C CYS A 88 -15.24 -8.21 11.12
N PHE A 89 -16.17 -8.99 10.57
CA PHE A 89 -16.17 -9.33 9.15
C PHE A 89 -16.35 -8.10 8.25
N ALA A 90 -17.26 -7.18 8.61
CA ALA A 90 -17.47 -5.94 7.86
C ALA A 90 -16.22 -5.05 7.87
N VAL A 91 -15.58 -4.89 9.04
CA VAL A 91 -14.33 -4.12 9.16
C VAL A 91 -13.20 -4.79 8.39
N ALA A 92 -13.04 -6.11 8.49
CA ALA A 92 -12.04 -6.85 7.72
C ALA A 92 -12.26 -6.72 6.20
N TYR A 93 -13.50 -6.74 5.75
CA TYR A 93 -13.87 -6.53 4.35
C TYR A 93 -13.55 -5.10 3.89
N LEU A 94 -13.85 -4.08 4.70
CA LEU A 94 -13.47 -2.69 4.41
C LEU A 94 -11.96 -2.52 4.35
N LEU A 95 -11.20 -3.15 5.25
CA LEU A 95 -9.73 -3.14 5.18
C LEU A 95 -9.22 -3.86 3.91
N HIS A 96 -9.86 -4.95 3.50
CA HIS A 96 -9.52 -5.63 2.25
C HIS A 96 -9.74 -4.71 1.04
N LEU A 97 -10.87 -4.02 0.98
CA LEU A 97 -11.16 -3.05 -0.08
C LEU A 97 -10.20 -1.86 -0.07
N LEU A 98 -9.87 -1.31 1.11
CA LEU A 98 -8.88 -0.23 1.24
C LEU A 98 -7.46 -0.68 0.84
N GLY A 99 -7.12 -1.96 1.10
CA GLY A 99 -5.88 -2.58 0.63
C GLY A 99 -5.84 -2.72 -0.88
N GLN A 100 -6.94 -3.20 -1.50
CA GLN A 100 -7.08 -3.24 -2.95
C GLN A 100 -7.03 -1.85 -3.57
N GLU A 101 -7.73 -0.88 -2.99
CA GLU A 101 -7.70 0.51 -3.44
C GLU A 101 -6.31 1.12 -3.29
N SER A 102 -5.54 0.79 -2.26
CA SER A 102 -4.16 1.25 -2.11
C SER A 102 -3.20 0.63 -3.14
N LEU A 103 -3.52 -0.57 -3.63
CA LEU A 103 -2.77 -1.24 -4.71
C LEU A 103 -3.19 -0.74 -6.10
N GLU A 104 -4.48 -0.57 -6.34
CA GLU A 104 -5.03 -0.05 -7.60
C GLU A 104 -4.77 1.46 -7.75
N LYS A 105 -4.94 2.25 -6.69
CA LYS A 105 -4.56 3.67 -6.61
C LYS A 105 -3.12 3.88 -6.18
N GLY A 106 -2.19 3.04 -6.65
CA GLY A 106 -0.79 3.43 -6.82
C GLY A 106 -0.61 4.61 -7.81
N TYR A 107 -1.61 5.49 -7.93
CA TYR A 107 -1.80 6.47 -8.98
C TYR A 107 -2.59 7.68 -8.46
N SER A 108 -2.02 8.86 -8.73
CA SER A 108 -2.62 10.19 -8.64
C SER A 108 -2.76 10.83 -7.26
N ILE A 109 -1.62 11.21 -6.65
CA ILE A 109 -1.47 12.56 -6.08
C ILE A 109 -0.16 13.14 -6.61
#